data_AF-A0A1P8JT55-F1
#
_entry.id   AF-A0A1P8JT55-F1
#
_cell.length_a   1.000
_cell.length_b   1.000
_cell.length_c   1.000
_cell.angle_alpha   90.00
_cell.angle_beta   90.00
_cell.angle_gamma   90.00
#
_symmetry.space_group_name_H-M   'P 1'
#
loop_
_entity.id
_entity.type
_entity.pdbx_description
1 polymer ?
#
loop_
_entity_poly.entity_id
_entity_poly.type
_entity_poly.pdbx_seq_one_letter_code
_entity_poly.pdbx_strand_id
1 'polypeptide(L)'
;MSDSAASDSAVPAHFQSFLAFDYGTKRTGVATGNRLTRSATGKNTIQAEGDARFTPIAALVREWQPDALVIGVPYHPDGAAHENTRLAQKFARQLRGRFGLPVFEVDERYSTTEAIASGAKDADAASACIILEQFLRSLP
;
A
#
# COMPACT_ATOMS: atom_id res chain seq x y z
N MET A 1 29.65 -4.42 16.40
CA MET A 1 28.55 -5.33 16.04
C MET A 1 27.28 -4.73 16.59
N SER A 2 26.29 -4.52 15.71
CA SER A 2 24.85 -4.36 16.01
C SER A 2 24.44 -3.12 16.82
N ASP A 3 23.40 -2.35 16.51
CA ASP A 3 22.28 -2.56 15.60
C ASP A 3 21.63 -1.21 15.21
N SER A 4 20.87 -1.29 14.13
CA SER A 4 20.05 -0.32 13.41
C SER A 4 19.21 0.66 14.23
N ALA A 5 19.21 1.93 13.79
CA ALA A 5 18.06 2.83 13.92
C ALA A 5 17.57 3.13 12.50
N ALA A 6 16.33 2.73 12.23
CA ALA A 6 15.65 2.86 10.95
C ALA A 6 15.80 4.29 10.41
N SER A 7 16.39 4.40 9.22
CA SER A 7 16.47 5.67 8.51
C SER A 7 15.05 6.13 8.20
N ASP A 8 14.68 7.25 8.78
CA ASP A 8 13.53 8.09 8.45
C ASP A 8 13.75 8.66 7.03
N SER A 9 13.79 7.75 6.05
CA SER A 9 14.18 8.06 4.68
C SER A 9 13.00 8.75 4.01
N ALA A 10 13.02 10.07 4.05
CA ALA A 10 12.18 10.91 3.22
C ALA A 10 12.13 10.36 1.79
N VAL A 11 10.92 10.25 1.24
CA VAL A 11 10.70 9.70 -0.10
C VAL A 11 11.51 10.51 -1.12
N PRO A 12 12.45 9.91 -1.87
CA PRO A 12 13.30 10.65 -2.79
C PRO A 12 12.49 11.54 -3.75
N ALA A 13 12.92 12.78 -3.94
CA ALA A 13 12.20 13.76 -4.76
C ALA A 13 12.04 13.34 -6.23
N HIS A 14 12.92 12.45 -6.72
CA HIS A 14 12.86 11.91 -8.06
C HIS A 14 11.84 10.77 -8.22
N PHE A 15 11.29 10.20 -7.15
CA PHE A 15 10.22 9.20 -7.25
C PHE A 15 8.91 9.88 -7.65
N GLN A 16 8.42 9.52 -8.83
CA GLN A 16 7.23 10.08 -9.46
C GLN A 16 6.04 9.12 -9.48
N SER A 17 6.24 7.81 -9.63
CA SER A 17 5.16 6.84 -9.78
C SER A 17 5.11 5.84 -8.64
N PHE A 18 3.90 5.49 -8.22
CA PHE A 18 3.66 4.63 -7.07
C PHE A 18 2.55 3.63 -7.35
N LEU A 19 2.71 2.43 -6.79
CA LEU A 19 1.68 1.41 -6.76
C LEU A 19 1.33 1.11 -5.29
N ALA A 20 0.07 1.30 -4.93
CA ALA A 20 -0.41 1.11 -3.58
C ALA A 20 -1.24 -0.17 -3.42
N PHE A 21 -1.15 -0.76 -2.24
CA PHE A 21 -1.89 -1.93 -1.84
C PHE A 21 -2.63 -1.70 -0.52
N ASP A 22 -3.92 -1.96 -0.53
CA ASP A 22 -4.72 -2.17 0.68
C ASP A 22 -4.72 -3.67 0.99
N TYR A 23 -4.03 -4.07 2.05
CA TYR A 23 -3.81 -5.48 2.35
C TYR A 23 -4.95 -6.06 3.20
N GLY A 24 -5.73 -6.95 2.58
CA GLY A 24 -6.57 -7.92 3.28
C GLY A 24 -6.03 -9.35 3.15
N THR A 25 -6.44 -10.22 4.07
CA THR A 25 -6.05 -11.64 4.05
C THR A 25 -6.58 -12.37 2.81
N LYS A 26 -7.78 -12.02 2.34
CA LYS A 26 -8.44 -12.62 1.15
C LYS A 26 -8.37 -11.77 -0.11
N ARG A 27 -8.35 -10.46 0.06
CA ARG A 27 -8.48 -9.45 -0.99
C ARG A 27 -7.38 -8.41 -0.82
N THR A 28 -6.84 -7.91 -1.91
CA THR A 28 -5.86 -6.82 -1.87
C THR A 28 -6.26 -5.77 -2.90
N GLY A 29 -6.70 -4.62 -2.42
CA GLY A 29 -7.00 -3.48 -3.27
C GLY A 29 -5.73 -2.95 -3.91
N VAL A 30 -5.82 -2.49 -5.16
CA VAL A 30 -4.67 -1.93 -5.89
C VAL A 30 -5.02 -0.55 -6.42
N ALA A 31 -4.09 0.40 -6.27
CA ALA A 31 -4.17 1.71 -6.91
C ALA A 31 -2.82 2.14 -7.49
N THR A 32 -2.85 2.91 -8.57
CA THR A 32 -1.67 3.61 -9.11
C THR A 32 -1.81 5.10 -8.87
N GLY A 33 -0.70 5.80 -8.70
CA GLY A 33 -0.71 7.25 -8.50
C GLY A 33 0.63 7.87 -8.83
N ASN A 34 0.64 9.19 -8.91
CA ASN A 34 1.87 9.91 -9.20
C ASN A 34 2.03 11.18 -8.34
N ARG A 35 3.28 11.55 -8.09
CA ARG A 35 3.66 12.71 -7.27
C ARG A 35 3.17 14.03 -7.86
N LEU A 36 3.23 14.18 -9.19
CA LEU A 36 2.90 15.44 -9.87
C LEU A 36 1.45 15.86 -9.67
N THR A 37 0.50 14.94 -9.86
CA THR A 37 -0.94 15.24 -9.74
C THR A 37 -1.45 15.08 -8.30
N ARG A 38 -0.68 14.43 -7.43
CA ARG A 38 -1.08 14.03 -6.07
C ARG A 38 -2.41 13.29 -6.04
N SER A 39 -2.70 12.53 -7.09
CA SER A 39 -3.93 11.75 -7.25
C SER A 39 -3.60 10.28 -7.47
N ALA A 40 -4.57 9.44 -7.13
CA ALA A 40 -4.51 8.01 -7.36
C ALA A 40 -5.72 7.53 -8.18
N THR A 41 -5.62 6.32 -8.67
CA THR A 41 -6.71 5.64 -9.39
C THR A 41 -6.71 4.19 -8.98
N GLY A 42 -7.81 3.75 -8.37
CA GLY A 42 -8.06 2.32 -8.11
C GLY A 42 -8.06 1.54 -9.41
N LYS A 43 -7.42 0.38 -9.42
CA LYS A 43 -7.28 -0.49 -10.61
C LYS A 43 -8.18 -1.70 -10.51
N ASN A 44 -7.85 -2.59 -9.62
CA ASN A 44 -8.53 -3.85 -9.43
C ASN A 44 -8.24 -4.38 -8.04
N THR A 45 -9.12 -5.24 -7.55
CA THR A 45 -8.85 -6.01 -6.35
C THR A 45 -8.31 -7.39 -6.71
N ILE A 46 -7.15 -7.72 -6.17
CA ILE A 46 -6.57 -9.06 -6.26
C ILE A 46 -7.31 -9.94 -5.26
N GLN A 47 -7.99 -10.98 -5.75
CA GLN A 47 -8.66 -11.97 -4.91
C GLN A 47 -7.76 -13.21 -4.83
N ALA A 48 -6.80 -13.20 -3.91
CA ALA A 48 -5.86 -14.28 -3.71
C ALA A 48 -5.32 -14.31 -2.28
N GLU A 49 -5.15 -15.51 -1.74
CA GLU A 49 -4.64 -15.74 -0.39
C GLU A 49 -3.16 -16.17 -0.40
N GLY A 50 -2.46 -15.87 0.69
CA GLY A 50 -1.05 -16.25 0.86
C GLY A 50 -0.16 -15.81 -0.30
N ASP A 51 0.74 -16.70 -0.73
CA ASP A 51 1.74 -16.39 -1.75
C ASP A 51 1.17 -16.30 -3.18
N ALA A 52 -0.03 -16.84 -3.44
CA ALA A 52 -0.64 -16.80 -4.77
C ALA A 52 -0.89 -15.36 -5.27
N ARG A 53 -1.02 -14.39 -4.34
CA ARG A 53 -1.18 -12.96 -4.68
C ARG A 53 0.04 -12.33 -5.34
N PHE A 54 1.25 -12.88 -5.14
CA PHE A 54 2.45 -12.24 -5.67
C PHE A 54 2.55 -12.37 -7.19
N THR A 55 1.91 -13.37 -7.79
CA THR A 55 1.84 -13.52 -9.26
C THR A 55 1.14 -12.33 -9.94
N PRO A 56 -0.11 -11.97 -9.58
CA PRO A 56 -0.74 -10.78 -10.14
C PRO A 56 -0.04 -9.47 -9.74
N ILE A 57 0.52 -9.38 -8.53
CA ILE A 57 1.31 -8.21 -8.13
C ILE A 57 2.55 -8.05 -9.04
N ALA A 58 3.26 -9.14 -9.33
CA ALA A 58 4.44 -9.11 -10.20
C ALA A 58 4.08 -8.64 -11.63
N ALA A 59 2.89 -9.02 -12.12
CA ALA A 59 2.39 -8.54 -13.40
C ALA A 59 2.18 -7.01 -13.37
N LEU A 60 1.52 -6.50 -12.32
CA LEU A 60 1.28 -5.07 -12.14
C LEU A 60 2.58 -4.28 -11.98
N VAL A 61 3.54 -4.77 -11.19
CA VAL A 61 4.84 -4.10 -11.02
C VAL A 61 5.59 -4.04 -12.35
N ARG A 62 5.53 -5.09 -13.17
CA ARG A 62 6.17 -5.12 -14.49
C ARG A 62 5.49 -4.18 -15.49
N GLU A 63 4.16 -4.11 -15.45
CA GLU A 63 3.36 -3.26 -16.32
C GLU A 63 3.57 -1.78 -16.00
N TRP A 64 3.50 -1.41 -14.71
CA TRP A 64 3.48 -0.02 -14.28
C TRP A 64 4.87 0.56 -13.96
N GLN A 65 5.85 -0.30 -13.69
CA GLN A 65 7.23 0.08 -13.35
C GLN A 65 7.29 1.24 -12.32
N PRO A 66 6.67 1.08 -11.14
CA PRO A 66 6.64 2.14 -10.15
C PRO A 66 8.02 2.37 -9.53
N ASP A 67 8.31 3.61 -9.15
CA ASP A 67 9.53 3.94 -8.40
C ASP A 67 9.52 3.32 -6.99
N ALA A 68 8.33 3.22 -6.40
CA ALA A 68 8.13 2.61 -5.10
C ALA A 68 6.71 2.05 -4.93
N LEU A 69 6.58 1.17 -3.93
CA LEU A 69 5.30 0.64 -3.51
C LEU A 69 4.83 1.34 -2.23
N VAL A 70 3.53 1.38 -2.05
CA VAL A 70 2.89 1.90 -0.84
C VAL A 70 1.99 0.81 -0.29
N ILE A 71 2.00 0.60 1.02
CA ILE A 71 1.00 -0.23 1.67
C ILE A 71 0.33 0.59 2.75
N GLY A 72 -0.96 0.39 2.92
CA GLY A 72 -1.58 0.83 4.15
C GLY A 72 -1.44 -0.23 5.24
N VAL A 73 -1.38 0.24 6.48
CA VAL A 73 -1.20 -0.56 7.68
C VAL A 73 -2.24 -0.10 8.69
N PRO A 74 -3.15 -0.99 9.14
CA PRO A 74 -4.15 -0.64 10.14
C PRO A 74 -3.47 -0.46 11.49
N TYR A 75 -3.74 0.64 12.17
CA TYR A 75 -3.33 0.90 13.55
C TYR A 75 -4.58 1.11 14.40
N HIS A 76 -4.82 0.26 15.40
CA HIS A 76 -5.87 0.52 16.41
C HIS A 76 -5.36 0.35 17.84
N PRO A 77 -6.00 1.01 18.83
CA PRO A 77 -5.55 1.02 20.23
C PRO A 77 -5.81 -0.25 21.04
N ASP A 78 -6.61 -1.20 20.53
CA ASP A 78 -7.41 -2.14 21.32
C ASP A 78 -7.20 -3.65 20.99
N GLY A 79 -6.08 -4.00 20.35
CA GLY A 79 -5.53 -5.37 20.40
C GLY A 79 -5.69 -6.23 19.15
N ALA A 80 -6.89 -6.35 18.57
CA ALA A 80 -7.10 -7.10 17.31
C ALA A 80 -6.33 -6.49 16.12
N ALA A 81 -6.12 -5.17 16.18
CA ALA A 81 -5.26 -4.45 15.26
C ALA A 81 -3.86 -5.04 15.14
N HIS A 82 -3.27 -5.47 16.26
CA HIS A 82 -1.88 -5.88 16.27
C HIS A 82 -1.61 -7.09 15.37
N GLU A 83 -2.59 -7.98 15.15
CA GLU A 83 -2.44 -9.08 14.22
C GLU A 83 -2.47 -8.60 12.76
N ASN A 84 -3.47 -7.80 12.38
CA ASN A 84 -3.57 -7.25 11.03
C ASN A 84 -2.39 -6.33 10.69
N THR A 85 -1.95 -5.48 11.63
CA THR A 85 -0.72 -4.68 11.51
C THR A 85 0.48 -5.58 11.20
N ARG A 86 0.65 -6.67 11.97
CA ARG A 86 1.77 -7.62 11.78
C ARG A 86 1.71 -8.30 10.42
N LEU A 87 0.51 -8.67 9.95
CA LEU A 87 0.31 -9.28 8.64
C LEU A 87 0.61 -8.29 7.51
N ALA A 88 0.13 -7.05 7.59
CA ALA A 88 0.42 -6.00 6.63
C ALA A 88 1.93 -5.66 6.57
N GLN A 89 2.58 -5.54 7.73
CA GLN A 89 4.04 -5.33 7.80
C GLN A 89 4.83 -6.53 7.26
N LYS A 90 4.35 -7.77 7.50
CA LYS A 90 4.94 -8.96 6.89
C LYS A 90 4.81 -8.92 5.37
N PHE A 91 3.65 -8.53 4.87
CA PHE A 91 3.41 -8.32 3.44
C PHE A 91 4.34 -7.24 2.86
N ALA A 92 4.55 -6.12 3.55
CA ALA A 92 5.52 -5.08 3.20
C ALA A 92 6.93 -5.64 3.02
N ARG A 93 7.41 -6.42 3.99
CA ARG A 93 8.74 -7.06 3.93
C ARG A 93 8.84 -8.03 2.75
N GLN A 94 7.79 -8.78 2.50
CA GLN A 94 7.71 -9.68 1.35
C GLN A 94 7.74 -8.95 0.01
N LEU A 95 7.05 -7.81 -0.12
CA LEU A 95 7.11 -6.95 -1.30
C LEU A 95 8.53 -6.43 -1.54
N ARG A 96 9.17 -5.89 -0.49
CA ARG A 96 10.57 -5.42 -0.54
C ARG A 96 11.50 -6.51 -1.06
N GLY A 97 11.45 -7.70 -0.46
CA GLY A 97 12.32 -8.82 -0.80
C GLY A 97 12.09 -9.40 -2.20
N ARG A 98 10.85 -9.42 -2.70
CA ARG A 98 10.50 -10.02 -3.99
C ARG A 98 10.73 -9.10 -5.18
N PHE A 99 10.51 -7.80 -5.00
CA PHE A 99 10.53 -6.83 -6.10
C PHE A 99 11.74 -5.89 -6.08
N GLY A 100 12.49 -5.84 -4.96
CA GLY A 100 13.64 -4.94 -4.82
C GLY A 100 13.26 -3.46 -4.81
N LEU A 101 11.96 -3.15 -4.71
CA LEU A 101 11.45 -1.78 -4.66
C LEU A 101 11.34 -1.31 -3.20
N PRO A 102 11.57 -0.01 -2.94
CA PRO A 102 11.18 0.61 -1.68
C PRO A 102 9.69 0.40 -1.44
N VAL A 103 9.33 0.14 -0.19
CA VAL A 103 7.93 0.02 0.24
C VAL A 103 7.72 1.00 1.39
N PHE A 104 6.78 1.93 1.23
CA PHE A 104 6.38 2.89 2.24
C PHE A 104 5.08 2.44 2.91
N GLU A 105 4.97 2.69 4.22
CA GLU A 105 3.82 2.29 5.03
C GLU A 105 3.00 3.53 5.38
N VAL A 106 1.68 3.45 5.21
CA VAL A 106 0.72 4.52 5.49
C VAL A 106 -0.20 4.06 6.61
N ASP A 107 -0.44 4.94 7.57
CA ASP A 107 -1.38 4.67 8.65
C ASP A 107 -2.84 4.75 8.15
N GLU A 108 -3.56 3.63 8.19
CA GLU A 108 -4.92 3.46 7.64
C GLU A 108 -6.06 3.85 8.59
N ARG A 109 -5.79 4.50 9.72
CA ARG A 109 -6.77 4.79 10.81
C ARG A 109 -8.15 5.35 10.39
N TYR A 110 -8.34 5.84 9.16
CA TYR A 110 -9.59 6.44 8.68
C TYR A 110 -10.08 5.96 7.29
N SER A 111 -9.34 5.13 6.56
CA SER A 111 -9.60 4.86 5.13
C SER A 111 -10.87 4.03 4.87
N THR A 112 -11.19 3.08 5.75
CA THR A 112 -12.31 2.14 5.53
C THR A 112 -13.68 2.82 5.62
N THR A 113 -13.84 3.78 6.53
CA THR A 113 -15.10 4.52 6.71
C THR A 113 -15.39 5.43 5.52
N GLU A 114 -14.34 6.07 4.97
CA GLU A 114 -14.45 6.94 3.79
C GLU A 114 -14.77 6.14 2.51
N ALA A 115 -14.14 4.96 2.33
CA ALA A 115 -14.40 4.10 1.17
C ALA A 115 -15.83 3.54 1.13
N ILE A 116 -16.40 3.17 2.29
CA ILE A 116 -17.78 2.67 2.39
C ILE A 116 -18.79 3.79 2.12
N ALA A 117 -18.49 5.02 2.57
CA ALA A 117 -19.37 6.17 2.36
C ALA A 117 -19.48 6.62 0.89
N SER A 118 -18.51 6.27 0.04
CA SER A 118 -18.47 6.73 -1.35
C SER A 118 -19.32 5.91 -2.34
N GLY A 119 -19.96 4.82 -1.91
CA GLY A 119 -20.74 3.94 -2.79
C GLY A 119 -19.93 3.26 -3.89
N ALA A 120 -18.62 3.07 -3.66
CA ALA A 120 -17.71 2.49 -4.64
C ALA A 120 -18.13 1.06 -5.02
N LYS A 121 -18.06 0.74 -6.32
CA LYS A 121 -18.30 -0.63 -6.83
C LYS A 121 -17.27 -1.64 -6.32
N ASP A 122 -16.05 -1.18 -6.03
CA ASP A 122 -14.96 -1.97 -5.49
C ASP A 122 -14.32 -1.22 -4.31
N ALA A 123 -14.73 -1.60 -3.10
CA ALA A 123 -14.35 -0.91 -1.86
C ALA A 123 -12.86 -1.07 -1.54
N ASP A 124 -12.23 -2.22 -1.87
CA ASP A 124 -10.81 -2.43 -1.58
C ASP A 124 -9.94 -1.59 -2.53
N ALA A 125 -10.28 -1.53 -3.83
CA ALA A 125 -9.57 -0.68 -4.78
C ALA A 125 -9.74 0.82 -4.45
N ALA A 126 -10.92 1.21 -3.93
CA ALA A 126 -11.15 2.57 -3.43
C ALA A 126 -10.28 2.87 -2.19
N SER A 127 -10.18 1.93 -1.26
CA SER A 127 -9.33 2.06 -0.07
C SER A 127 -7.85 2.22 -0.44
N ALA A 128 -7.34 1.42 -1.38
CA ALA A 128 -5.98 1.57 -1.92
C ALA A 128 -5.75 2.95 -2.56
N CYS A 129 -6.78 3.51 -3.21
CA CYS A 129 -6.75 4.85 -3.79
C CYS A 129 -6.61 5.92 -2.70
N ILE A 130 -7.42 5.84 -1.64
CA ILE A 130 -7.37 6.76 -0.50
C ILE A 130 -6.01 6.72 0.20
N ILE A 131 -5.49 5.51 0.46
CA ILE A 131 -4.15 5.29 1.04
C ILE A 131 -3.09 6.01 0.21
N LEU A 132 -3.13 5.84 -1.10
CA LEU A 132 -2.14 6.43 -1.98
C LEU A 132 -2.27 7.95 -2.06
N GLU A 133 -3.48 8.49 -2.10
CA GLU A 133 -3.68 9.94 -2.06
C GLU A 133 -3.18 10.55 -0.76
N GLN A 134 -3.44 9.92 0.38
CA GLN A 134 -2.92 10.37 1.67
C GLN A 134 -1.40 10.40 1.65
N PHE A 135 -0.76 9.34 1.16
CA PHE A 135 0.69 9.28 0.99
C PHE A 135 1.19 10.43 0.10
N LEU A 136 0.63 10.60 -1.10
CA LEU A 136 1.06 11.61 -2.06
C LEU A 136 0.88 13.04 -1.54
N ARG A 137 -0.18 13.31 -0.78
CA ARG A 137 -0.43 14.62 -0.15
C ARG A 137 0.52 14.91 1.01
N SER A 138 1.05 13.88 1.65
CA SER A 138 2.06 14.03 2.71
C SER A 138 3.46 14.36 2.19
N LEU A 139 3.70 14.14 0.89
CA LEU A 139 4.98 14.44 0.26
C LEU A 139 5.19 15.97 0.16
N PRO A 140 6.43 16.47 0.35
CA PRO A 140 6.75 17.88 0.17
C PRO A 140 6.42 18.35 -1.25
#